data_AF-A0A916AZ06-F1
#
_entry.id   AF-A0A916AZ06-F1
#
_cell.length_a   1.000
_cell.length_b   1.000
_cell.length_c   1.000
_cell.angle_alpha   90.00
_cell.angle_beta   90.00
_cell.angle_gamma   90.00
#
_symmetry.space_group_name_H-M   'P 1'
#
loop_
_entity.id
_entity.type
_entity.pdbx_description
1 polymer ?
#
loop_
_entity_poly.entity_id
_entity_poly.type
_entity_poly.pdbx_seq_one_letter_code
_entity_poly.pdbx_strand_id
1 'polypeptide(L)'
;MNMHIDCGVKMKKIILQFFILSLLLTISLNSSNAMDKKPAYWPTNGWRTASPESQGMDSYLLIEMLDTILNKRLKVESVLIIRNGYMVLDAYSYPYTQKIPHHIDACTQSIISALVGIAIDSGYINCKSQRPPGQSALSGQ
;
A
#
# COMPACT_ATOMS: atom_id res chain seq x y z
N MET A 1 -38.14 -59.28 4.26
CA MET A 1 -38.92 -58.40 5.16
C MET A 1 -38.00 -57.28 5.61
N ASN A 2 -38.28 -56.05 5.15
CA ASN A 2 -37.64 -54.75 5.46
C ASN A 2 -36.13 -54.62 5.09
N MET A 3 -35.57 -53.50 4.66
CA MET A 3 -35.96 -52.09 4.77
C MET A 3 -35.10 -51.30 3.75
N HIS A 4 -35.68 -50.92 2.61
CA HIS A 4 -35.92 -49.54 2.18
C HIS A 4 -35.42 -48.42 3.14
N ILE A 5 -34.84 -47.35 2.55
CA ILE A 5 -34.54 -46.02 3.11
C ILE A 5 -33.18 -45.84 3.83
N ASP A 6 -32.08 -45.76 3.06
CA ASP A 6 -30.79 -45.22 3.56
C ASP A 6 -30.17 -44.12 2.65
N CYS A 7 -30.80 -43.82 1.50
CA CYS A 7 -30.25 -42.85 0.53
C CYS A 7 -30.66 -41.40 0.81
N GLY A 8 -31.89 -41.17 1.29
CA GLY A 8 -32.44 -39.82 1.49
C GLY A 8 -31.78 -39.01 2.63
N VAL A 9 -31.28 -39.68 3.67
CA VAL A 9 -30.63 -39.02 4.82
C VAL A 9 -29.19 -38.62 4.49
N LYS A 10 -28.47 -39.45 3.72
CA LYS A 10 -27.10 -39.16 3.27
C LYS A 10 -27.05 -37.97 2.31
N MET A 11 -27.99 -37.88 1.35
CA MET A 11 -28.04 -36.73 0.45
C MET A 11 -28.38 -35.42 1.17
N LYS A 12 -29.31 -35.43 2.13
CA LYS A 12 -29.63 -34.23 2.93
C LYS A 12 -28.45 -33.78 3.80
N LYS A 13 -27.67 -34.71 4.37
CA LYS A 13 -26.46 -34.40 5.14
C LYS A 13 -25.35 -33.80 4.26
N ILE A 14 -25.14 -34.35 3.07
CA ILE A 14 -24.14 -33.84 2.12
C ILE A 14 -24.53 -32.43 1.64
N ILE A 15 -25.80 -32.21 1.28
CA ILE A 15 -26.30 -30.90 0.87
C ILE A 15 -26.17 -29.89 2.02
N LEU A 16 -26.53 -30.27 3.25
CA LEU A 16 -26.38 -29.41 4.43
C LEU A 16 -24.91 -29.10 4.73
N GLN A 17 -24.01 -30.07 4.56
CA GLN A 17 -22.58 -29.89 4.79
C GLN A 17 -21.97 -28.93 3.76
N PHE A 18 -22.34 -29.03 2.48
CA PHE A 18 -21.94 -28.06 1.46
C PHE A 18 -22.53 -26.66 1.70
N PHE A 19 -23.77 -26.58 2.19
CA PHE A 19 -24.39 -25.29 2.56
C PHE A 19 -23.66 -24.62 3.73
N ILE A 20 -23.31 -25.40 4.76
CA ILE A 20 -22.54 -24.92 5.92
C ILE A 20 -21.12 -24.51 5.51
N LEU A 21 -20.45 -25.28 4.65
CA LEU A 21 -19.12 -24.94 4.14
C LEU A 21 -19.15 -23.66 3.29
N SER A 22 -20.16 -23.51 2.43
CA SER A 22 -20.37 -22.31 1.62
C SER A 22 -20.65 -21.09 2.49
N LEU A 23 -21.48 -21.24 3.54
CA LEU A 23 -21.76 -20.17 4.49
C LEU A 23 -20.51 -19.76 5.29
N LEU A 24 -19.72 -20.74 5.77
CA LEU A 24 -18.44 -20.49 6.45
C LEU A 24 -17.42 -19.80 5.53
N LEU A 25 -17.38 -20.16 4.25
CA LEU A 25 -16.50 -19.52 3.27
C LEU A 25 -16.89 -18.06 2.99
N THR A 26 -18.20 -17.75 2.99
CA THR A 26 -18.69 -16.36 2.81
C THR A 26 -18.40 -15.46 4.02
N ILE A 27 -18.37 -16.01 5.24
CA ILE A 27 -18.06 -15.25 6.46
C ILE A 27 -16.58 -14.82 6.47
N SER A 28 -15.67 -15.64 5.93
CA SER A 28 -14.23 -15.34 5.85
C SER A 28 -13.86 -14.31 4.76
N LEU A 29 -14.76 -14.01 3.82
CA LEU A 29 -14.54 -13.06 2.72
C LEU A 29 -14.95 -11.61 3.07
N ASN A 30 -15.53 -11.38 4.24
CA ASN A 30 -15.68 -10.03 4.79
C ASN A 30 -14.34 -9.57 5.36
N SER A 31 -13.36 -9.35 4.47
CA SER A 31 -12.18 -8.54 4.77
C SER A 31 -12.68 -7.24 5.40
N SER A 32 -12.28 -7.03 6.65
CA SER A 32 -12.44 -5.76 7.34
C SER A 32 -12.03 -4.65 6.38
N ASN A 33 -12.98 -3.78 6.02
CA ASN A 33 -12.67 -2.49 5.42
C ASN A 33 -11.62 -1.85 6.34
N ALA A 34 -10.36 -1.83 5.89
CA ALA A 34 -9.36 -1.02 6.52
C ALA A 34 -9.89 0.40 6.38
N MET A 35 -10.44 0.93 7.47
CA MET A 35 -11.01 2.26 7.52
C MET A 35 -9.86 3.20 7.14
N ASP A 36 -9.93 3.73 5.92
CA ASP A 36 -8.98 4.68 5.36
C ASP A 36 -9.16 5.99 6.13
N LYS A 37 -8.73 5.99 7.39
CA LYS A 37 -8.73 7.16 8.25
C LYS A 37 -7.70 8.09 7.64
N LYS A 38 -8.18 9.05 6.84
CA LYS A 38 -7.35 10.20 6.45
C LYS A 38 -6.61 10.67 7.70
N PRO A 39 -5.28 10.83 7.62
CA PRO A 39 -4.51 11.24 8.79
C PRO A 39 -5.11 12.55 9.32
N ALA A 40 -5.22 12.68 10.64
CA ALA A 40 -5.82 13.84 11.29
C ALA A 40 -5.08 15.17 10.99
N TYR A 41 -3.96 15.08 10.28
CA TYR A 41 -3.00 16.14 10.05
C TYR A 41 -2.24 15.87 8.74
N TRP A 42 -1.89 16.95 8.02
CA TRP A 42 -1.06 16.92 6.83
C TRP A 42 0.09 17.93 6.98
N PRO A 43 1.32 17.58 6.59
CA PRO A 43 2.51 18.33 6.93
C PRO A 43 2.81 19.47 5.94
N THR A 44 1.90 20.44 5.78
CA THR A 44 2.15 21.58 4.89
C THR A 44 3.37 22.40 5.33
N ASN A 45 3.59 22.53 6.65
CA ASN A 45 4.69 23.31 7.24
C ASN A 45 5.81 22.41 7.81
N GLY A 46 5.90 21.15 7.38
CA GLY A 46 6.77 20.14 7.96
C GLY A 46 6.01 19.14 8.82
N TRP A 47 6.66 18.02 9.17
CA TRP A 47 6.07 16.86 9.87
C TRP A 47 6.13 17.00 11.40
N ARG A 48 5.11 16.49 12.09
CA ARG A 48 5.12 16.30 13.54
C ARG A 48 5.81 14.99 13.89
N THR A 49 6.56 14.96 14.99
CA THR A 49 7.21 13.75 15.49
C THR A 49 6.29 12.97 16.44
N ALA A 50 6.37 11.64 16.41
CA ALA A 50 5.68 10.77 17.35
C ALA A 50 6.57 9.55 17.70
N SER A 51 6.34 8.92 18.85
CA SER A 51 7.08 7.70 19.20
C SER A 51 6.64 6.52 18.33
N PRO A 52 7.51 5.53 18.08
CA PRO A 52 7.14 4.30 17.38
C PRO A 52 5.89 3.63 17.96
N GLU A 53 5.84 3.48 19.28
CA GLU A 53 4.76 2.76 19.99
C GLU A 53 3.43 3.48 19.81
N SER A 54 3.42 4.82 19.87
CA SER A 54 2.21 5.62 19.64
C SER A 54 1.63 5.45 18.23
N GLN A 55 2.47 5.05 17.28
CA GLN A 55 2.09 4.76 15.90
C GLN A 55 1.93 3.25 15.63
N GLY A 56 1.94 2.42 16.68
CA GLY A 56 1.81 0.96 16.58
C GLY A 56 3.02 0.29 15.91
N MET A 57 4.21 0.86 16.09
CA MET A 57 5.48 0.29 15.65
C MET A 57 6.29 -0.19 16.84
N ASP A 58 7.02 -1.28 16.66
CA ASP A 58 7.96 -1.80 17.65
C ASP A 58 9.31 -1.09 17.52
N SER A 59 9.73 -0.39 18.57
CA SER A 59 11.01 0.31 18.60
C SER A 59 12.21 -0.65 18.59
N TYR A 60 12.08 -1.86 19.14
CA TYR A 60 13.15 -2.85 19.11
C TYR A 60 13.48 -3.28 17.67
N LEU A 61 12.46 -3.47 16.83
CA LEU A 61 12.65 -3.79 15.41
C LEU A 61 13.36 -2.65 14.66
N LEU A 62 13.04 -1.40 14.99
CA LEU A 62 13.69 -0.23 14.38
C LEU A 62 15.16 -0.15 14.78
N ILE A 63 15.48 -0.44 16.04
CA ILE A 63 16.87 -0.51 16.52
C ILE A 63 17.61 -1.65 15.83
N GLU A 64 17.03 -2.85 15.74
CA GLU A 64 17.64 -3.99 15.06
C GLU A 64 17.93 -3.70 13.58
N MET A 65 17.03 -2.98 12.90
CA MET A 65 17.24 -2.49 11.54
C MET A 65 18.44 -1.54 11.46
N LEU A 66 18.52 -0.54 12.35
CA LEU A 66 19.63 0.41 12.37
C LEU A 66 20.97 -0.29 12.69
N ASP A 67 20.98 -1.19 13.67
CA ASP A 67 22.13 -2.01 14.02
C ASP A 67 22.57 -2.88 12.84
N THR A 68 21.63 -3.44 12.09
CA THR A 68 21.93 -4.23 10.90
C THR A 68 22.60 -3.37 9.82
N ILE A 69 22.09 -2.16 9.60
CA ILE A 69 22.67 -1.20 8.63
C ILE A 69 24.11 -0.89 9.00
N LEU A 70 24.36 -0.57 10.28
CA LEU A 70 25.68 -0.19 10.79
C LEU A 70 26.65 -1.39 10.80
N ASN A 71 26.25 -2.52 11.39
CA ASN A 71 27.11 -3.69 11.58
C ASN A 71 27.45 -4.38 10.26
N LYS A 72 26.51 -4.42 9.30
CA LYS A 72 26.77 -4.98 7.96
C LYS A 72 27.41 -3.97 7.00
N ARG A 73 27.66 -2.73 7.44
CA ARG A 73 28.23 -1.64 6.63
C ARG A 73 27.47 -1.46 5.31
N LEU A 74 26.15 -1.50 5.39
CA LEU A 74 25.32 -1.24 4.21
C LEU A 74 25.54 0.22 3.76
N LYS A 75 25.53 0.46 2.46
CA LYS A 75 25.67 1.81 1.89
C LYS A 75 24.37 2.61 2.01
N VAL A 76 23.86 2.75 3.23
CA VAL A 76 22.66 3.53 3.55
C VAL A 76 23.09 4.79 4.27
N GLU A 77 22.80 5.94 3.67
CA GLU A 77 23.22 7.25 4.17
C GLU A 77 22.21 7.83 5.18
N SER A 78 20.91 7.60 4.95
CA SER A 78 19.83 8.04 5.84
C SER A 78 18.61 7.12 5.77
N VAL A 79 17.81 7.12 6.84
CA VAL A 79 16.53 6.41 6.94
C VAL A 79 15.51 7.35 7.58
N LEU A 80 14.43 7.64 6.86
CA LEU A 80 13.29 8.42 7.33
C LEU A 80 12.03 7.53 7.29
N ILE A 81 11.32 7.43 8.41
CA ILE A 81 10.06 6.68 8.49
C ILE A 81 8.94 7.60 8.93
N ILE A 82 7.87 7.60 8.14
CA ILE A 82 6.63 8.35 8.40
C ILE A 82 5.46 7.36 8.45
N ARG A 83 4.64 7.44 9.49
CA ARG A 83 3.42 6.63 9.65
C ARG A 83 2.26 7.47 10.17
N ASN A 84 1.07 7.28 9.60
CA ASN A 84 -0.16 8.00 9.95
C ASN A 84 -0.04 9.54 9.98
N GLY A 85 0.85 10.12 9.17
CA GLY A 85 1.08 11.57 9.17
C GLY A 85 2.17 12.06 10.13
N TYR A 86 2.86 11.18 10.86
CA TYR A 86 3.89 11.53 11.84
C TYR A 86 5.26 10.98 11.45
N MET A 87 6.30 11.76 11.67
CA MET A 87 7.70 11.31 11.60
C MET A 87 7.99 10.45 12.83
N VAL A 88 8.34 9.19 12.61
CA VAL A 88 8.60 8.21 13.66
C VAL A 88 10.10 8.00 13.87
N LEU A 89 10.86 8.04 12.78
CA LEU A 89 12.31 7.86 12.80
C LEU A 89 12.95 8.78 11.76
N ASP A 90 14.02 9.46 12.14
CA ASP A 90 14.89 10.22 11.24
C ASP A 90 16.34 9.98 11.67
N ALA A 91 17.05 9.13 10.92
CA ALA A 91 18.39 8.64 11.27
C ALA A 91 19.37 8.80 10.11
N TYR A 92 20.60 9.18 10.44
CA TYR A 92 21.67 9.43 9.48
C TYR A 92 22.92 8.64 9.86
N SER A 93 23.58 8.04 8.87
CA SER A 93 24.88 7.41 9.06
C SER A 93 25.98 8.48 9.05
N TYR A 94 26.98 8.39 9.94
CA TYR A 94 28.12 9.33 9.92
C TYR A 94 28.87 9.23 8.57
N PRO A 95 29.27 10.36 7.94
CA PRO A 95 29.22 11.75 8.40
C PRO A 95 27.98 12.55 7.95
N TYR A 96 26.96 11.89 7.43
CA TYR A 96 25.78 12.55 6.88
C TYR A 96 24.91 13.18 7.99
N THR A 97 24.25 14.27 7.63
CA THR A 97 23.30 14.98 8.49
C THR A 97 22.17 15.51 7.61
N GLN A 98 21.06 15.93 8.21
CA GLN A 98 19.93 16.54 7.51
C GLN A 98 20.30 17.70 6.58
N LYS A 99 21.42 18.40 6.83
CA LYS A 99 21.85 19.57 6.05
C LYS A 99 22.74 19.22 4.86
N ILE A 100 23.15 17.97 4.72
CA ILE A 100 24.04 17.53 3.64
C ILE A 100 23.17 17.04 2.47
N PRO A 101 23.29 17.64 1.27
CA PRO A 101 22.55 17.18 0.11
C PRO A 101 22.94 15.76 -0.29
N HIS A 102 21.95 14.94 -0.65
CA HIS A 102 22.14 13.58 -1.14
C HIS A 102 21.82 13.51 -2.64
N HIS A 103 22.56 12.68 -3.38
CA HIS A 103 22.21 12.38 -4.76
C HIS A 103 21.05 11.39 -4.79
N ILE A 104 19.91 11.80 -5.34
CA ILE A 104 18.66 11.01 -5.35
C ILE A 104 18.27 10.50 -6.74
N ASP A 105 19.14 10.72 -7.74
CA ASP A 105 19.01 10.24 -9.12
C ASP A 105 17.57 10.39 -9.68
N ALA A 106 16.93 9.27 -9.98
CA ALA A 106 15.63 9.19 -10.63
C ALA A 106 14.45 9.67 -9.76
N CYS A 107 14.64 9.96 -8.46
CA CYS A 107 13.57 10.50 -7.61
C CYS A 107 12.98 11.81 -8.18
N THR A 108 13.81 12.58 -8.90
CA THR A 108 13.40 13.81 -9.60
C THR A 108 12.23 13.58 -10.56
N GLN A 109 12.17 12.41 -11.22
CA GLN A 109 11.12 12.10 -12.19
C GLN A 109 9.74 12.01 -11.53
N SER A 110 9.67 11.54 -10.28
CA SER A 110 8.40 11.49 -9.53
C SER A 110 7.88 12.91 -9.26
N ILE A 111 8.77 13.84 -8.91
CA ILE A 111 8.43 15.25 -8.69
C ILE A 111 7.95 15.88 -10.00
N ILE A 112 8.68 15.67 -11.10
CA ILE A 112 8.31 16.18 -12.43
C ILE A 112 6.95 15.61 -12.86
N SER A 113 6.71 14.31 -12.66
CA SER A 113 5.44 13.66 -13.00
C SER A 113 4.27 14.28 -12.23
N ALA A 114 4.44 14.51 -10.91
CA ALA A 114 3.43 15.16 -10.08
C ALA A 114 3.15 16.60 -10.55
N LEU A 115 4.21 17.38 -10.86
CA LEU A 115 4.08 18.74 -11.38
C LEU A 115 3.37 18.77 -12.74
N VAL A 116 3.67 17.83 -13.64
CA VAL A 116 2.96 17.68 -14.93
C VAL A 116 1.49 17.37 -14.69
N GLY A 117 1.17 16.47 -13.75
CA GLY A 117 -0.21 16.19 -13.35
C GLY A 117 -0.95 17.44 -12.87
N ILE A 118 -0.33 18.24 -12.00
CA ILE A 118 -0.88 19.52 -11.52
C ILE A 118 -1.06 20.52 -12.68
N ALA A 119 -0.11 20.58 -13.62
CA ALA A 119 -0.17 21.49 -14.76
C ALA A 119 -1.27 21.11 -15.77
N ILE A 120 -1.54 19.82 -15.96
CA ILE A 120 -2.67 19.33 -16.74
C ILE A 120 -3.99 19.68 -16.05
N ASP A 121 -4.10 19.41 -14.74
CA ASP A 121 -5.29 19.72 -13.95
C ASP A 121 -5.60 21.24 -13.95
N SER A 122 -4.56 22.06 -13.89
CA SER A 122 -4.65 23.52 -13.97
C SER A 122 -4.88 24.06 -15.39
N GLY A 123 -4.94 23.20 -16.42
CA GLY A 123 -5.16 23.58 -17.81
C GLY A 123 -3.96 24.22 -18.52
N TYR A 124 -2.78 24.25 -17.89
CA TYR A 124 -1.54 24.74 -18.54
C TYR A 124 -1.05 23.80 -19.63
N ILE A 125 -1.33 22.50 -19.52
CA ILE A 125 -0.98 21.48 -20.51
C ILE A 125 -2.27 20.81 -21.01
N ASN A 126 -2.54 20.92 -22.30
CA ASN A 126 -3.68 20.27 -22.93
C ASN A 126 -3.31 18.83 -23.34
N CYS A 127 -3.82 17.85 -22.61
CA CYS A 127 -3.77 16.44 -23.01
C CYS A 127 -4.87 16.16 -24.03
N LYS A 128 -4.65 16.51 -25.31
CA LYS A 128 -5.50 15.98 -26.39
C LYS A 128 -4.90 14.66 -26.84
N SER A 129 -5.56 13.54 -26.52
CA SER A 129 -5.28 12.26 -27.15
C SER A 129 -5.50 12.40 -28.65
N GLN A 130 -4.42 12.54 -29.42
CA GLN A 130 -4.50 12.34 -30.85
C GLN A 130 -4.55 10.83 -31.10
N ARG A 131 -5.77 10.32 -31.31
CA ARG A 131 -5.94 9.05 -32.01
C ARG A 131 -5.30 9.22 -33.40
N PRO A 132 -4.33 8.38 -33.81
CA PRO A 132 -3.80 8.47 -35.16
C PRO A 132 -4.96 8.33 -36.16
N PRO A 133 -5.10 9.24 -37.14
CA PRO A 133 -6.13 9.10 -38.16
C PRO A 133 -5.79 7.87 -39.00
N GLY A 134 -6.58 6.79 -38.89
CA GLY A 134 -6.34 5.58 -39.69
C GLY A 134 -6.86 4.25 -39.16
N GLN A 135 -7.51 4.17 -37.99
CA GLN A 135 -8.21 2.95 -37.58
C GLN A 135 -9.72 3.18 -37.59
N SER A 136 -10.27 3.27 -38.80
CA SER A 136 -11.67 2.99 -39.08
C SER A 136 -11.93 1.51 -38.86
N ALA A 137 -13.05 1.21 -38.24
CA ALA A 137 -13.59 -0.13 -38.10
C ALA A 137 -13.55 -0.89 -39.44
N LEU A 138 -12.75 -1.95 -39.51
CA LEU A 138 -13.00 -3.04 -40.44
C LEU A 138 -13.81 -4.10 -39.69
N SER A 139 -15.08 -3.77 -39.42
CA SER A 139 -16.13 -4.77 -39.24
C SER A 139 -17.04 -4.67 -40.45
N GLY A 140 -16.57 -5.27 -41.54
CA GLY A 140 -17.42 -5.68 -42.65
C GLY A 140 -17.36 -7.19 -42.71
N GLN A 141 -18.31 -7.85 -42.06
CA GLN A 141 -19.06 -9.04 -42.50
C GLN A 141 -20.01 -9.48 -41.38
#